data_AF-A0A953F9X4-F1
#
_entry.id   AF-A0A953F9X4-F1
#
_cell.length_a   1.000
_cell.length_b   1.000
_cell.length_c   1.000
_cell.angle_alpha   90.00
_cell.angle_beta   90.00
_cell.angle_gamma   90.00
#
_symmetry.space_group_name_H-M   'P 1'
#
loop_
_entity.id
_entity.type
_entity.pdbx_description
1 polymer ?
#
loop_
_entity_poly.entity_id
_entity_poly.type
_entity_poly.pdbx_seq_one_letter_code
_entity_poly.pdbx_strand_id
1 'polypeptide(L)'
;MKSVVITVLILAMSCQGFSQSGVRLTPPHSAWDEMCPVLSPDGRELYFVMARHPLNTAGKKDPGDIWVTRNQNGVWSAPEPVSALNHGGYNAVLGFGLSGNQVYLAGHYDGKRPGNGQGISVATRQGTGWSAPVPESIPYFSNRSSHTSGHVAAGGSVFLFAAESYGTEGQEDLYVCFRTETGWTEPRNLGKGINTPAQEVTPWLSADQRTLYFASNGRAGYGSFDVYFSQRLDDSWQQWSLPVNMGSRVNSEGREMFYHTFPEQGFALYMSTHNSDGYGEIRQHTPELVADSLIRSVPSRVNAVDTVVRIVPLVREKPLQAEEKLVRISGKVMDARSSQPLIASIHYRSDTLFAVNSGPDGLYALQIPSTSVYGVTVEAPGYIGNYEKLDIHTYEMKTLVMNFRLQPVEVGATVNLKNVLFQQSTSNLLEESSDELNMVVEFLKSNPHVEIELGGHTDNRGLHQHNLKLSRERVEKVKEYLVSHGISAGRISGKGYGGTRPIAENDAEDTRRLNRRVEFVILRK
;
A
#
# COMPACT_ATOMS: atom_id res chain seq x y z
N MET A 1 60.33 62.06 -32.34
CA MET A 1 59.71 61.48 -31.13
C MET A 1 58.21 61.75 -31.16
N LYS A 2 57.41 60.74 -31.50
CA LYS A 2 55.96 60.71 -31.26
C LYS A 2 55.65 59.33 -30.70
N SER A 3 55.26 59.30 -29.43
CA SER A 3 55.04 58.08 -28.66
C SER A 3 53.70 57.45 -29.01
N VAL A 4 53.72 56.14 -29.19
CA VAL A 4 52.56 55.27 -29.39
C VAL A 4 51.83 55.11 -28.05
N VAL A 5 50.52 55.42 -28.03
CA VAL A 5 49.63 55.13 -26.90
C VAL A 5 49.03 53.75 -27.13
N ILE A 6 49.39 52.79 -26.28
CA ILE A 6 48.79 51.46 -26.21
C ILE A 6 47.57 51.58 -25.28
N THR A 7 46.37 51.42 -25.82
CA THR A 7 45.14 51.30 -25.03
C THR A 7 45.03 49.88 -24.50
N VAL A 8 45.22 49.69 -23.19
CA VAL A 8 44.96 48.42 -22.49
C VAL A 8 43.45 48.32 -22.25
N LEU A 9 42.80 47.35 -22.91
CA LEU A 9 41.40 47.00 -22.67
C LEU A 9 41.35 46.12 -21.41
N ILE A 10 40.95 46.70 -20.27
CA ILE A 10 40.66 45.92 -19.05
C ILE A 10 39.26 45.33 -19.23
N LEU A 11 39.20 44.02 -19.51
CA LEU A 11 37.96 43.26 -19.50
C LEU A 11 37.54 43.06 -18.04
N ALA A 12 36.66 43.93 -17.54
CA ALA A 12 35.98 43.69 -16.27
C ALA A 12 34.95 42.58 -16.49
N MET A 13 35.34 41.32 -16.23
CA MET A 13 34.39 40.24 -16.05
C MET A 13 33.61 40.52 -14.76
N SER A 14 32.44 41.12 -14.89
CA SER A 14 31.43 41.07 -13.84
C SER A 14 31.01 39.61 -13.71
N CYS A 15 31.52 38.91 -12.70
CA CYS A 15 30.89 37.72 -12.15
C CYS A 15 29.51 38.16 -11.64
N GLN A 16 28.50 38.10 -12.51
CA GLN A 16 27.13 37.97 -12.04
C GLN A 16 27.06 36.58 -11.40
N GLY A 17 27.23 36.54 -10.08
CA GLY A 17 26.79 35.39 -9.31
C GLY A 17 25.32 35.20 -9.62
N PHE A 18 24.99 34.11 -10.30
CA PHE A 18 23.62 33.62 -10.34
C PHE A 18 23.26 33.24 -8.91
N SER A 19 22.69 34.20 -8.18
CA SER A 19 21.89 33.90 -7.01
C SER A 19 20.76 33.01 -7.52
N GLN A 20 20.73 31.76 -7.02
CA GLN A 20 19.65 30.82 -7.22
C GLN A 20 18.43 31.33 -6.42
N SER A 21 17.83 32.43 -6.85
CA SER A 21 16.52 32.84 -6.35
C SER A 21 15.50 31.95 -7.02
N GLY A 22 15.27 30.77 -6.43
CA GLY A 22 14.18 29.88 -6.84
C GLY A 22 12.88 30.67 -6.88
N VAL A 23 12.09 30.47 -7.94
CA VAL A 23 10.71 30.92 -7.98
C VAL A 23 10.01 30.28 -6.78
N ARG A 24 9.67 31.08 -5.77
CA ARG A 24 8.95 30.61 -4.59
C ARG A 24 7.50 30.33 -4.99
N LEU A 25 7.06 29.08 -4.83
CA LEU A 25 5.71 28.62 -5.17
C LEU A 25 4.66 29.09 -4.15
N THR A 26 5.08 29.40 -2.93
CA THR A 26 4.26 29.99 -1.87
C THR A 26 4.97 31.20 -1.23
N PRO A 27 4.24 32.22 -0.73
CA PRO A 27 4.84 33.35 -0.03
C PRO A 27 5.64 32.87 1.20
N PRO A 28 6.77 33.51 1.55
CA PRO A 28 7.47 33.18 2.79
C PRO A 28 6.56 33.34 4.00
N HIS A 29 6.54 32.32 4.87
CA HIS A 29 5.79 32.30 6.12
C HIS A 29 4.28 32.45 5.92
N SER A 30 3.67 31.53 5.18
CA SER A 30 2.23 31.37 5.38
C SER A 30 2.03 31.00 6.84
N ALA A 31 1.09 31.66 7.52
CA ALA A 31 0.82 31.44 8.95
C ALA A 31 0.12 30.09 9.20
N TRP A 32 0.20 29.17 8.23
CA TRP A 32 -0.68 28.02 8.09
C TRP A 32 0.14 26.77 7.81
N ASP A 33 -0.44 25.63 8.11
CA ASP A 33 0.20 24.33 8.00
C ASP A 33 0.00 23.78 6.58
N GLU A 34 1.03 23.90 5.74
CA GLU A 34 1.02 23.53 4.32
C GLU A 34 1.69 22.18 4.09
N MET A 35 1.01 21.26 3.40
CA MET A 35 1.51 19.91 3.17
C MET A 35 1.00 19.29 1.85
N CYS A 36 1.51 18.12 1.49
CA CYS A 36 1.06 17.33 0.34
C CYS A 36 1.00 18.09 -1.01
N PRO A 37 2.12 18.63 -1.52
CA PRO A 37 2.14 19.33 -2.81
C PRO A 37 1.98 18.37 -4.00
N VAL A 38 1.00 18.60 -4.87
CA VAL A 38 0.77 17.82 -6.09
C VAL A 38 0.58 18.73 -7.29
N LEU A 39 1.47 18.64 -8.27
CA LEU A 39 1.41 19.40 -9.52
C LEU A 39 0.50 18.70 -10.54
N SER A 40 -0.30 19.48 -11.27
CA SER A 40 -1.07 18.99 -12.41
C SER A 40 -0.13 18.49 -13.54
N PRO A 41 -0.56 17.53 -14.37
CA PRO A 41 0.29 16.98 -15.44
C PRO A 41 0.82 18.03 -16.44
N ASP A 42 0.11 19.15 -16.62
CA ASP A 42 0.54 20.24 -17.50
C ASP A 42 1.47 21.27 -16.81
N GLY A 43 1.77 21.08 -15.53
CA GLY A 43 2.62 21.97 -14.74
C GLY A 43 2.00 23.33 -14.40
N ARG A 44 0.70 23.53 -14.63
CA ARG A 44 0.04 24.84 -14.49
C ARG A 44 -0.70 25.05 -13.18
N GLU A 45 -1.04 23.98 -12.46
CA GLU A 45 -1.78 24.06 -11.21
C GLU A 45 -1.03 23.26 -10.13
N LEU A 46 -0.74 23.89 -9.00
CA LEU A 46 -0.18 23.23 -7.82
C LEU A 46 -1.28 23.12 -6.77
N TYR A 47 -1.64 21.89 -6.47
CA TYR A 47 -2.57 21.55 -5.41
C TYR A 47 -1.79 21.24 -4.15
N PHE A 48 -2.32 21.61 -2.99
CA PHE A 48 -1.72 21.30 -1.71
C PHE A 48 -2.77 21.35 -0.61
N VAL A 49 -2.42 20.82 0.56
CA VAL A 49 -3.27 20.85 1.73
C VAL A 49 -2.88 22.03 2.59
N MET A 50 -3.86 22.81 3.04
CA MET A 50 -3.67 23.87 4.01
C MET A 50 -4.58 23.62 5.21
N ALA A 51 -4.01 23.41 6.39
CA ALA A 51 -4.77 23.23 7.62
C ALA A 51 -4.92 24.55 8.40
N ARG A 52 -5.95 24.60 9.27
CA ARG A 52 -6.21 25.71 10.21
C ARG A 52 -6.53 27.07 9.57
N HIS A 53 -6.72 27.13 8.25
CA HIS A 53 -7.05 28.37 7.57
C HIS A 53 -8.54 28.77 7.79
N PRO A 54 -8.88 30.06 7.99
CA PRO A 54 -10.26 30.49 8.23
C PRO A 54 -11.25 30.19 7.09
N LEU A 55 -10.74 30.07 5.86
CA LEU A 55 -11.52 29.74 4.67
C LEU A 55 -11.68 28.24 4.42
N ASN A 56 -11.13 27.38 5.29
CA ASN A 56 -11.36 25.94 5.19
C ASN A 56 -12.82 25.60 5.49
N THR A 57 -13.27 24.45 4.99
CA THR A 57 -14.66 23.98 5.06
C THR A 57 -15.17 23.89 6.50
N ALA A 58 -14.36 23.39 7.45
CA ALA A 58 -14.65 23.40 8.88
C ALA A 58 -13.98 24.57 9.66
N GLY A 59 -13.49 25.59 8.94
CA GLY A 59 -12.83 26.77 9.49
C GLY A 59 -11.48 26.48 10.15
N LYS A 60 -11.10 27.27 11.17
CA LYS A 60 -9.75 27.21 11.80
C LYS A 60 -9.39 25.89 12.50
N LYS A 61 -10.36 24.98 12.71
CA LYS A 61 -10.14 23.66 13.30
C LYS A 61 -10.04 22.56 12.24
N ASP A 62 -10.20 22.92 10.98
CA ASP A 62 -10.17 21.99 9.87
C ASP A 62 -8.77 21.36 9.74
N PRO A 63 -8.69 20.01 9.67
CA PRO A 63 -7.42 19.29 9.62
C PRO A 63 -6.67 19.47 8.29
N GLY A 64 -7.31 19.99 7.25
CA GLY A 64 -6.69 20.24 5.96
C GLY A 64 -7.69 20.24 4.81
N ASP A 65 -7.78 21.36 4.09
CA ASP A 65 -8.52 21.46 2.84
C ASP A 65 -7.57 21.43 1.65
N ILE A 66 -8.06 21.04 0.47
CA ILE A 66 -7.33 21.18 -0.80
C ILE A 66 -7.42 22.63 -1.25
N TRP A 67 -6.25 23.20 -1.50
CA TRP A 67 -6.02 24.53 -2.07
C TRP A 67 -5.29 24.39 -3.40
N VAL A 68 -5.44 25.39 -4.27
CA VAL A 68 -4.75 25.45 -5.56
C VAL A 68 -4.13 26.83 -5.76
N THR A 69 -2.91 26.85 -6.28
CA THR A 69 -2.31 28.03 -6.92
C THR A 69 -2.06 27.72 -8.40
N ARG A 70 -2.17 28.74 -9.26
CA ARG A 70 -2.05 28.58 -10.72
C ARG A 70 -0.90 29.39 -11.28
N ASN A 71 -0.12 28.75 -12.13
CA ASN A 71 0.98 29.34 -12.83
C ASN A 71 0.51 29.96 -14.16
N GLN A 72 0.72 31.27 -14.30
CA GLN A 72 0.58 31.98 -15.56
C GLN A 72 1.94 32.59 -15.91
N ASN A 73 2.61 32.02 -16.92
CA ASN A 73 3.90 32.49 -17.43
C ASN A 73 5.02 32.60 -16.37
N GLY A 74 5.10 31.63 -15.46
CA GLY A 74 6.10 31.57 -14.40
C GLY A 74 5.69 32.28 -13.11
N VAL A 75 4.51 32.90 -13.08
CA VAL A 75 3.97 33.61 -11.90
C VAL A 75 2.82 32.81 -11.32
N TRP A 76 2.94 32.44 -10.05
CA TRP A 76 1.93 31.73 -9.29
C TRP A 76 0.91 32.69 -8.68
N SER A 77 -0.38 32.37 -8.81
CA SER A 77 -1.47 33.15 -8.21
C SER A 77 -1.51 33.01 -6.69
N ALA A 78 -2.27 33.87 -6.02
CA ALA A 78 -2.65 33.61 -4.64
C ALA A 78 -3.38 32.25 -4.55
N PRO A 79 -3.13 31.44 -3.50
CA PRO A 79 -3.87 30.20 -3.29
C PRO A 79 -5.36 30.45 -3.05
N GLU A 80 -6.20 29.54 -3.55
CA GLU A 80 -7.63 29.50 -3.29
C GLU A 80 -8.11 28.09 -2.91
N PRO A 81 -9.13 27.95 -2.05
CA PRO A 81 -9.66 26.64 -1.68
C PRO A 81 -10.43 26.03 -2.86
N VAL A 82 -10.23 24.73 -3.10
CA VAL A 82 -10.93 23.99 -4.17
C VAL A 82 -12.26 23.48 -3.63
N SER A 83 -13.21 24.40 -3.50
CA SER A 83 -14.50 24.16 -2.84
C SER A 83 -15.30 22.99 -3.43
N ALA A 84 -15.08 22.57 -4.67
CA ALA A 84 -15.71 21.40 -5.28
C ALA A 84 -15.21 20.07 -4.70
N LEU A 85 -13.96 20.00 -4.25
CA LEU A 85 -13.31 18.77 -3.78
C LEU A 85 -13.35 18.60 -2.25
N ASN A 86 -13.48 19.69 -1.48
CA ASN A 86 -13.37 19.67 -0.03
C ASN A 86 -14.66 19.28 0.71
N HIS A 87 -14.58 18.44 1.73
CA HIS A 87 -15.64 18.24 2.73
C HIS A 87 -15.14 18.63 4.13
N GLY A 88 -15.98 18.54 5.18
CA GLY A 88 -15.61 18.97 6.54
C GLY A 88 -14.59 18.10 7.29
N GLY A 89 -13.81 17.28 6.59
CA GLY A 89 -12.76 16.42 7.14
C GLY A 89 -11.43 16.69 6.44
N TYR A 90 -10.44 15.82 6.59
CA TYR A 90 -9.15 15.99 5.89
C TYR A 90 -9.31 15.69 4.39
N ASN A 91 -8.89 16.62 3.55
CA ASN A 91 -8.94 16.51 2.09
C ASN A 91 -7.52 16.63 1.52
N ALA A 92 -7.13 15.73 0.62
CA ALA A 92 -5.85 15.81 -0.07
C ALA A 92 -5.97 15.27 -1.50
N VAL A 93 -5.17 15.84 -2.42
CA VAL A 93 -4.97 15.25 -3.76
C VAL A 93 -3.92 14.14 -3.63
N LEU A 94 -4.23 12.96 -4.17
CA LEU A 94 -3.31 11.82 -4.23
C LEU A 94 -2.55 11.75 -5.56
N GLY A 95 -3.12 12.32 -6.63
CA GLY A 95 -2.54 12.30 -7.96
C GLY A 95 -3.54 12.58 -9.06
N PHE A 96 -3.09 12.48 -10.31
CA PHE A 96 -3.88 12.75 -11.51
C PHE A 96 -3.83 11.59 -12.50
N GLY A 97 -4.88 11.43 -13.31
CA GLY A 97 -4.81 10.66 -14.55
C GLY A 97 -3.91 11.36 -15.58
N LEU A 98 -3.39 10.62 -16.55
CA LEU A 98 -2.41 11.14 -17.54
C LEU A 98 -2.87 12.39 -18.28
N SER A 99 -4.17 12.49 -18.57
CA SER A 99 -4.74 13.64 -19.29
C SER A 99 -4.97 14.88 -18.42
N GLY A 100 -4.82 14.77 -17.09
CA GLY A 100 -5.21 15.82 -16.14
C GLY A 100 -6.73 15.99 -15.99
N ASN A 101 -7.54 15.21 -16.70
CA ASN A 101 -9.01 15.28 -16.61
C ASN A 101 -9.60 14.50 -15.43
N GLN A 102 -8.78 13.76 -14.69
CA GLN A 102 -9.17 12.98 -13.53
C GLN A 102 -8.22 13.28 -12.37
N VAL A 103 -8.77 13.48 -11.18
CA VAL A 103 -8.03 13.68 -9.94
C VAL A 103 -8.45 12.63 -8.92
N TYR A 104 -7.47 12.08 -8.22
CA TYR A 104 -7.64 11.10 -7.14
C TYR A 104 -7.49 11.80 -5.79
N LEU A 105 -8.35 11.47 -4.83
CA LEU A 105 -8.55 12.21 -3.60
C LEU A 105 -8.47 11.26 -2.39
N ALA A 106 -7.86 11.73 -1.32
CA ALA A 106 -7.81 11.02 -0.05
C ALA A 106 -9.20 10.93 0.58
N GLY A 107 -9.53 9.76 1.13
CA GLY A 107 -10.83 9.49 1.74
C GLY A 107 -11.85 8.92 0.77
N HIS A 108 -12.91 8.33 1.32
CA HIS A 108 -14.01 7.71 0.58
C HIS A 108 -15.28 8.54 0.82
N TYR A 109 -15.70 9.32 -0.16
CA TYR A 109 -16.80 10.28 0.00
C TYR A 109 -17.53 10.59 -1.32
N ASP A 110 -18.83 10.86 -1.20
CA ASP A 110 -19.75 11.19 -2.29
C ASP A 110 -20.15 12.66 -2.21
N GLY A 111 -19.63 13.47 -3.12
CA GLY A 111 -19.76 14.92 -3.13
C GLY A 111 -19.13 15.56 -1.88
N LYS A 112 -19.98 15.94 -0.92
CA LYS A 112 -19.58 16.52 0.37
C LYS A 112 -19.81 15.61 1.56
N ARG A 113 -20.38 14.42 1.32
CA ARG A 113 -20.78 13.49 2.36
C ARG A 113 -19.65 12.49 2.57
N PRO A 114 -19.00 12.48 3.75
CA PRO A 114 -18.10 11.40 4.10
C PRO A 114 -18.81 10.07 3.89
N GLY A 115 -18.20 9.18 3.14
CA GLY A 115 -18.68 7.82 2.97
C GLY A 115 -18.52 7.06 4.28
N ASN A 116 -19.35 6.03 4.47
CA ASN A 116 -19.16 5.08 5.57
C ASN A 116 -18.23 3.93 5.17
N GLY A 117 -17.66 3.97 3.95
CA GLY A 117 -16.83 2.95 3.32
C GLY A 117 -15.35 3.29 3.32
N GLN A 118 -14.60 2.53 2.52
CA GLN A 118 -13.15 2.51 2.55
C GLN A 118 -12.59 2.50 1.13
N GLY A 119 -11.60 3.36 0.88
CA GLY A 119 -10.96 3.53 -0.41
C GLY A 119 -10.59 4.99 -0.63
N ILE A 120 -10.67 5.41 -1.90
CA ILE A 120 -10.36 6.76 -2.35
C ILE A 120 -11.59 7.38 -3.02
N SER A 121 -11.51 8.66 -3.37
CA SER A 121 -12.53 9.31 -4.19
C SER A 121 -11.91 9.88 -5.46
N VAL A 122 -12.75 10.04 -6.48
CA VAL A 122 -12.32 10.51 -7.79
C VAL A 122 -13.23 11.63 -8.27
N ALA A 123 -12.66 12.67 -8.83
CA ALA A 123 -13.40 13.71 -9.55
C ALA A 123 -12.88 13.88 -10.98
N THR A 124 -13.74 14.38 -11.85
CA THR A 124 -13.45 14.61 -13.26
C THR A 124 -13.54 16.10 -13.60
N ARG A 125 -12.70 16.56 -14.52
CA ARG A 125 -12.66 17.97 -14.91
C ARG A 125 -13.95 18.34 -15.68
N GLN A 126 -14.60 19.42 -15.26
CA GLN A 126 -15.80 19.99 -15.87
C GLN A 126 -15.57 21.46 -16.19
N GLY A 127 -15.23 21.76 -17.44
CA GLY A 127 -14.80 23.10 -17.84
C GLY A 127 -13.53 23.53 -17.10
N THR A 128 -13.61 24.62 -16.35
CA THR A 128 -12.51 25.13 -15.51
C THR A 128 -12.49 24.54 -14.09
N GLY A 129 -13.49 23.75 -13.71
CA GLY A 129 -13.65 23.19 -12.37
C GLY A 129 -13.64 21.67 -12.34
N TRP A 130 -14.03 21.11 -11.18
CA TRP A 130 -14.13 19.67 -10.93
C TRP A 130 -15.59 19.26 -10.70
N SER A 131 -15.94 18.04 -11.11
CA SER A 131 -17.18 17.38 -10.72
C SER A 131 -17.24 17.16 -9.21
N ALA A 132 -18.44 16.84 -8.71
CA ALA A 132 -18.54 16.25 -7.38
C ALA A 132 -17.71 14.96 -7.31
N PRO A 133 -16.96 14.72 -6.21
CA PRO A 133 -16.23 13.48 -6.01
C PRO A 133 -17.16 12.27 -5.93
N VAL A 134 -16.74 11.15 -6.51
CA VAL A 134 -17.42 9.86 -6.45
C VAL A 134 -16.49 8.86 -5.75
N PRO A 135 -16.98 8.08 -4.78
CA PRO A 135 -16.15 7.12 -4.07
C PRO A 135 -15.77 5.92 -4.94
N GLU A 136 -14.52 5.49 -4.85
CA GLU A 136 -14.03 4.22 -5.38
C GLU A 136 -13.58 3.32 -4.23
N SER A 137 -14.30 2.21 -4.04
CA SER A 137 -14.00 1.26 -2.98
C SER A 137 -12.73 0.45 -3.29
N ILE A 138 -11.91 0.26 -2.27
CA ILE A 138 -10.73 -0.62 -2.32
C ILE A 138 -11.01 -1.80 -1.37
N PRO A 139 -10.99 -3.06 -1.84
CA PRO A 139 -11.22 -4.22 -0.98
C PRO A 139 -10.20 -4.28 0.16
N TYR A 140 -10.63 -4.63 1.38
CA TYR A 140 -9.75 -4.73 2.56
C TYR A 140 -8.97 -3.44 2.92
N PHE A 141 -9.37 -2.29 2.40
CA PHE A 141 -8.68 -1.03 2.68
C PHE A 141 -8.97 -0.52 4.09
N SER A 142 -8.14 -0.85 5.06
CA SER A 142 -8.29 -0.30 6.42
C SER A 142 -7.14 0.65 6.75
N ASN A 143 -7.45 1.75 7.42
CA ASN A 143 -6.46 2.58 8.09
C ASN A 143 -6.95 2.89 9.50
N ARG A 144 -6.22 2.42 10.50
CA ARG A 144 -6.50 2.66 11.93
C ARG A 144 -5.75 3.88 12.47
N SER A 145 -4.83 4.43 11.68
CA SER A 145 -4.09 5.63 12.03
C SER A 145 -4.91 6.89 11.79
N SER A 146 -4.66 7.91 12.60
CA SER A 146 -5.12 9.29 12.36
C SER A 146 -4.40 9.97 11.20
N HIS A 147 -3.29 9.40 10.71
CA HIS A 147 -2.56 9.88 9.55
C HIS A 147 -3.04 9.16 8.29
N THR A 148 -3.40 9.93 7.26
CA THR A 148 -3.70 9.40 5.93
C THR A 148 -2.82 10.10 4.92
N SER A 149 -2.01 9.33 4.20
CA SER A 149 -1.19 9.83 3.10
C SER A 149 -1.05 8.76 2.02
N GLY A 150 -0.90 9.19 0.78
CA GLY A 150 -0.69 8.27 -0.33
C GLY A 150 -0.50 9.01 -1.64
N HIS A 151 -0.24 8.22 -2.68
CA HIS A 151 0.03 8.69 -4.02
C HIS A 151 -0.56 7.72 -5.04
N VAL A 152 -1.39 8.25 -5.93
CA VAL A 152 -1.82 7.53 -7.13
C VAL A 152 -0.87 7.90 -8.26
N ALA A 153 -0.06 6.94 -8.69
CA ALA A 153 0.95 7.14 -9.72
C ALA A 153 0.32 7.51 -11.07
N ALA A 154 1.07 8.24 -11.88
CA ALA A 154 0.62 8.76 -13.18
C ALA A 154 -0.05 7.65 -14.03
N GLY A 155 -1.29 7.90 -14.44
CA GLY A 155 -2.12 6.94 -15.17
C GLY A 155 -3.06 6.09 -14.32
N GLY A 156 -3.10 6.29 -13.00
CA GLY A 156 -4.15 5.71 -12.17
C GLY A 156 -4.06 4.20 -12.01
N SER A 157 -2.89 3.61 -12.29
CA SER A 157 -2.68 2.16 -12.29
C SER A 157 -2.16 1.63 -10.95
N VAL A 158 -1.50 2.47 -10.17
CA VAL A 158 -0.89 2.12 -8.89
C VAL A 158 -1.29 3.14 -7.85
N PHE A 159 -1.70 2.67 -6.68
CA PHE A 159 -1.93 3.49 -5.50
C PHE A 159 -1.01 3.02 -4.38
N LEU A 160 -0.12 3.89 -3.93
CA LEU A 160 0.71 3.69 -2.74
C LEU A 160 0.15 4.50 -1.59
N PHE A 161 0.13 3.96 -0.38
CA PHE A 161 -0.36 4.69 0.78
C PHE A 161 0.27 4.20 2.07
N ALA A 162 0.24 5.06 3.09
CA ALA A 162 0.63 4.73 4.44
C ALA A 162 -0.61 4.44 5.28
N ALA A 163 -0.59 3.35 6.06
CA ALA A 163 -1.68 3.00 6.96
C ALA A 163 -1.24 2.10 8.11
N GLU A 164 -1.99 2.18 9.21
CA GLU A 164 -2.06 1.10 10.20
C GLU A 164 -3.18 0.13 9.78
N SER A 165 -2.83 -0.88 8.99
CA SER A 165 -3.76 -1.79 8.31
C SER A 165 -3.57 -3.26 8.72
N TYR A 166 -4.17 -4.17 7.95
CA TYR A 166 -3.94 -5.60 8.04
C TYR A 166 -2.48 -5.93 7.69
N GLY A 167 -1.82 -6.73 8.53
CA GLY A 167 -0.43 -7.14 8.30
C GLY A 167 0.62 -6.04 8.48
N THR A 168 0.27 -4.90 9.10
CA THR A 168 1.23 -3.87 9.50
C THR A 168 2.21 -4.41 10.53
N GLU A 169 3.49 -4.12 10.35
CA GLU A 169 4.56 -4.45 11.27
C GLU A 169 5.12 -3.19 11.94
N GLY A 170 4.35 -2.54 12.82
CA GLY A 170 4.79 -1.28 13.43
C GLY A 170 3.62 -0.36 13.71
N GLN A 171 3.77 0.92 13.36
CA GLN A 171 2.71 1.94 13.45
C GLN A 171 2.04 2.12 12.08
N GLU A 172 2.59 2.96 11.18
CA GLU A 172 2.13 3.06 9.79
C GLU A 172 3.14 2.42 8.85
N ASP A 173 2.66 1.51 8.03
CA ASP A 173 3.43 0.87 6.96
C ASP A 173 2.99 1.38 5.60
N LEU A 174 3.86 1.25 4.61
CA LEU A 174 3.54 1.48 3.21
C LEU A 174 2.94 0.24 2.55
N TYR A 175 1.87 0.47 1.80
CA TYR A 175 1.10 -0.50 1.05
C TYR A 175 0.97 -0.08 -0.41
N VAL A 176 0.73 -1.05 -1.30
CA VAL A 176 0.41 -0.82 -2.71
C VAL A 176 -0.88 -1.54 -3.12
N CYS A 177 -1.72 -0.87 -3.91
CA CYS A 177 -2.85 -1.43 -4.64
C CYS A 177 -2.66 -1.22 -6.15
N PHE A 178 -3.22 -2.13 -6.95
CA PHE A 178 -3.19 -2.08 -8.41
C PHE A 178 -4.57 -1.89 -9.00
N ARG A 179 -4.67 -1.13 -10.10
CA ARG A 179 -5.91 -1.00 -10.87
C ARG A 179 -6.11 -2.23 -11.75
N THR A 180 -7.33 -2.76 -11.74
CA THR A 180 -7.81 -3.84 -12.60
C THR A 180 -9.00 -3.36 -13.42
N GLU A 181 -9.47 -4.17 -14.38
CA GLU A 181 -10.70 -3.88 -15.14
C GLU A 181 -11.93 -3.71 -14.24
N THR A 182 -11.94 -4.33 -13.06
CA THR A 182 -13.08 -4.34 -12.13
C THR A 182 -12.93 -3.42 -10.92
N GLY A 183 -11.84 -2.64 -10.83
CA GLY A 183 -11.54 -1.78 -9.68
C GLY A 183 -10.14 -2.01 -9.11
N TRP A 184 -9.90 -1.61 -7.86
CA TRP A 184 -8.60 -1.78 -7.20
C TRP A 184 -8.42 -3.19 -6.59
N THR A 185 -7.18 -3.68 -6.55
CA THR A 185 -6.81 -4.84 -5.74
C THR A 185 -6.81 -4.49 -4.26
N GLU A 186 -6.76 -5.51 -3.41
CA GLU A 186 -6.48 -5.35 -1.99
C GLU A 186 -5.09 -4.74 -1.73
N PRO A 187 -4.89 -4.04 -0.59
CA PRO A 187 -3.59 -3.56 -0.16
C PRO A 187 -2.58 -4.67 0.04
N ARG A 188 -1.39 -4.52 -0.56
CA ARG A 188 -0.22 -5.35 -0.28
C ARG A 188 0.84 -4.53 0.45
N ASN A 189 1.26 -5.00 1.62
CA ASN A 189 2.35 -4.40 2.40
C ASN A 189 3.69 -4.52 1.63
N LEU A 190 4.47 -3.43 1.54
CA LEU A 190 5.74 -3.38 0.79
C LEU A 190 6.88 -4.20 1.43
N GLY A 191 6.67 -4.74 2.64
CA GLY A 191 7.61 -5.63 3.32
C GLY A 191 8.75 -4.91 4.04
N LYS A 192 9.57 -5.70 4.74
CA LYS A 192 10.63 -5.23 5.67
C LYS A 192 11.78 -4.47 5.01
N GLY A 193 11.88 -4.53 3.68
CA GLY A 193 12.84 -3.73 2.91
C GLY A 193 12.53 -2.24 3.02
N ILE A 194 11.25 -1.89 3.07
CA ILE A 194 10.75 -0.52 3.15
C ILE A 194 10.23 -0.22 4.55
N ASN A 195 9.36 -1.07 5.07
CA ASN A 195 8.69 -0.87 6.35
C ASN A 195 9.56 -1.30 7.54
N THR A 196 9.42 -0.60 8.65
CA THR A 196 10.13 -0.79 9.91
C THR A 196 9.13 -0.87 11.06
N PRO A 197 9.53 -1.30 12.27
CA PRO A 197 8.64 -1.25 13.45
C PRO A 197 8.13 0.15 13.84
N ALA A 198 8.56 1.21 13.17
CA ALA A 198 8.18 2.59 13.44
C ALA A 198 7.13 3.08 12.41
N GLN A 199 7.28 4.30 11.88
CA GLN A 199 6.36 4.91 10.92
C GLN A 199 7.05 5.14 9.58
N GLU A 200 6.46 4.62 8.52
CA GLU A 200 6.74 5.00 7.14
C GLU A 200 5.52 5.68 6.52
N VAL A 201 5.71 6.90 6.02
CA VAL A 201 4.60 7.78 5.60
C VAL A 201 4.91 8.53 4.31
N THR A 202 3.86 9.09 3.71
CA THR A 202 3.93 10.00 2.55
C THR A 202 4.68 9.41 1.34
N PRO A 203 4.27 8.22 0.86
CA PRO A 203 4.93 7.61 -0.28
C PRO A 203 4.67 8.41 -1.56
N TRP A 204 5.68 8.52 -2.42
CA TRP A 204 5.56 9.03 -3.77
C TRP A 204 6.37 8.17 -4.73
N LEU A 205 5.83 7.93 -5.91
CA LEU A 205 6.44 7.03 -6.89
C LEU A 205 6.75 7.79 -8.16
N SER A 206 7.97 7.61 -8.66
CA SER A 206 8.38 8.17 -9.94
C SER A 206 7.51 7.66 -11.09
N ALA A 207 7.42 8.45 -12.16
CA ALA A 207 6.58 8.15 -13.32
C ALA A 207 6.92 6.81 -14.00
N ASP A 208 8.18 6.38 -13.93
CA ASP A 208 8.63 5.08 -14.43
C ASP A 208 8.31 3.91 -13.47
N GLN A 209 7.68 4.20 -12.33
CA GLN A 209 7.31 3.26 -11.28
C GLN A 209 8.50 2.51 -10.67
N ARG A 210 9.71 3.09 -10.73
CA ARG A 210 10.93 2.45 -10.23
C ARG A 210 11.47 3.06 -8.96
N THR A 211 11.26 4.35 -8.69
CA THR A 211 11.82 5.02 -7.52
C THR A 211 10.70 5.42 -6.57
N LEU A 212 10.71 4.83 -5.38
CA LEU A 212 9.83 5.18 -4.27
C LEU A 212 10.56 6.18 -3.37
N TYR A 213 9.95 7.33 -3.13
CA TYR A 213 10.31 8.29 -2.10
C TYR A 213 9.32 8.16 -0.95
N PHE A 214 9.80 8.23 0.29
CA PHE A 214 8.95 8.16 1.48
C PHE A 214 9.65 8.78 2.68
N ALA A 215 8.89 9.15 3.70
CA ALA A 215 9.44 9.63 4.97
C ALA A 215 9.40 8.52 6.02
N SER A 216 10.42 8.45 6.88
CA SER A 216 10.49 7.47 7.97
C SER A 216 11.07 8.06 9.24
N ASN A 217 10.59 7.60 10.38
CA ASN A 217 11.18 7.83 11.71
C ASN A 217 11.78 6.57 12.34
N GLY A 218 11.78 5.45 11.62
CA GLY A 218 12.36 4.18 12.06
C GLY A 218 13.81 3.98 11.65
N ARG A 219 14.42 4.99 11.01
CA ARG A 219 15.73 4.90 10.37
C ARG A 219 16.64 6.03 10.85
N ALA A 220 17.95 5.79 10.82
CA ALA A 220 18.93 6.80 11.20
C ALA A 220 18.92 7.98 10.21
N GLY A 221 18.76 9.19 10.74
CA GLY A 221 18.78 10.42 9.96
C GLY A 221 18.95 11.66 10.83
N TYR A 222 18.36 12.77 10.41
CA TYR A 222 18.63 14.10 10.96
C TYR A 222 17.58 14.56 11.96
N GLY A 223 16.32 14.16 11.77
CA GLY A 223 15.17 14.73 12.46
C GLY A 223 14.15 13.72 12.94
N SER A 224 12.92 14.20 13.15
CA SER A 224 11.80 13.35 13.57
C SER A 224 11.25 12.51 12.43
N PHE A 225 11.26 13.03 11.19
CA PHE A 225 10.97 12.29 9.97
C PHE A 225 11.94 12.75 8.91
N ASP A 226 12.64 11.80 8.29
CA ASP A 226 13.55 12.06 7.20
C ASP A 226 13.03 11.43 5.90
N VAL A 227 13.28 12.09 4.77
CA VAL A 227 12.98 11.55 3.45
C VAL A 227 14.07 10.58 3.01
N TYR A 228 13.64 9.42 2.55
CA TYR A 228 14.44 8.38 1.93
C TYR A 228 13.92 8.12 0.51
N PHE A 229 14.79 7.54 -0.32
CA PHE A 229 14.35 6.90 -1.57
C PHE A 229 14.84 5.47 -1.65
N SER A 230 14.11 4.63 -2.39
CA SER A 230 14.47 3.27 -2.70
C SER A 230 14.07 2.92 -4.14
N GLN A 231 14.84 2.05 -4.79
CA GLN A 231 14.52 1.56 -6.12
C GLN A 231 13.86 0.19 -6.07
N ARG A 232 12.78 0.05 -6.84
CA ARG A 232 12.13 -1.23 -7.11
C ARG A 232 13.05 -2.08 -7.97
N LEU A 233 13.41 -3.26 -7.46
CA LEU A 233 14.39 -4.15 -8.08
C LEU A 233 13.74 -5.15 -9.05
N ASP A 234 12.44 -5.40 -8.90
CA ASP A 234 11.69 -6.35 -9.72
C ASP A 234 10.20 -5.98 -9.83
N ASP A 235 9.42 -6.79 -10.54
CA ASP A 235 7.96 -6.61 -10.69
C ASP A 235 7.13 -7.13 -9.52
N SER A 236 7.76 -7.66 -8.47
CA SER A 236 7.05 -8.17 -7.30
C SER A 236 6.57 -7.06 -6.36
N TRP A 237 7.19 -5.88 -6.36
CA TRP A 237 7.04 -4.81 -5.36
C TRP A 237 7.35 -5.22 -3.92
N GLN A 238 7.95 -6.38 -3.72
CA GLN A 238 8.52 -6.80 -2.44
C GLN A 238 10.04 -6.63 -2.43
N GLN A 239 10.68 -6.47 -3.60
CA GLN A 239 12.11 -6.23 -3.71
C GLN A 239 12.41 -4.76 -3.97
N TRP A 240 12.97 -4.13 -2.95
CA TRP A 240 13.39 -2.75 -2.96
C TRP A 240 14.86 -2.65 -2.56
N SER A 241 15.60 -1.70 -3.12
CA SER A 241 16.96 -1.40 -2.66
C SER A 241 16.93 -0.96 -1.20
N LEU A 242 18.08 -0.99 -0.53
CA LEU A 242 18.16 -0.37 0.79
C LEU A 242 17.76 1.11 0.67
N PRO A 243 16.86 1.62 1.54
CA PRO A 243 16.49 3.03 1.52
C PRO A 243 17.70 3.92 1.76
N VAL A 244 17.87 4.90 0.90
CA VAL A 244 18.95 5.88 0.96
C VAL A 244 18.39 7.19 1.48
N ASN A 245 18.96 7.71 2.56
CA ASN A 245 18.58 9.00 3.13
C ASN A 245 18.94 10.13 2.14
N MET A 246 18.03 11.08 1.91
CA MET A 246 18.21 12.19 0.96
C MET A 246 19.26 13.24 1.41
N GLY A 247 19.85 13.07 2.58
CA GLY A 247 20.92 13.91 3.10
C GLY A 247 20.46 15.29 3.55
N SER A 248 21.39 16.07 4.09
CA SER A 248 21.14 17.37 4.74
C SER A 248 20.65 18.49 3.82
N ARG A 249 20.57 18.25 2.50
CA ARG A 249 19.99 19.22 1.55
C ARG A 249 18.47 19.16 1.50
N VAL A 250 17.90 18.02 1.88
CA VAL A 250 16.46 17.84 2.01
C VAL A 250 16.13 17.76 3.49
N ASN A 251 16.81 16.88 4.22
CA ASN A 251 16.53 16.53 5.60
C ASN A 251 17.20 17.48 6.61
N SER A 252 16.52 17.71 7.73
CA SER A 252 16.89 18.64 8.80
C SER A 252 16.57 18.03 10.18
N GLU A 253 16.69 18.80 11.27
CA GLU A 253 16.22 18.37 12.59
C GLU A 253 14.68 18.36 12.73
N GLY A 254 13.95 18.85 11.72
CA GLY A 254 12.50 18.92 11.68
C GLY A 254 11.81 17.63 11.22
N ARG A 255 10.69 17.80 10.52
CA ARG A 255 9.94 16.74 9.84
C ARG A 255 9.91 17.04 8.36
N GLU A 256 10.56 16.18 7.58
CA GLU A 256 10.52 16.25 6.13
C GLU A 256 9.64 15.13 5.58
N MET A 257 8.58 15.51 4.85
CA MET A 257 7.56 14.60 4.36
C MET A 257 7.03 15.04 2.98
N PHE A 258 6.22 14.19 2.33
CA PHE A 258 5.57 14.51 1.05
C PHE A 258 6.53 14.93 -0.07
N TYR A 259 7.66 14.23 -0.20
CA TYR A 259 8.69 14.55 -1.20
C TYR A 259 8.30 14.04 -2.60
N HIS A 260 7.99 14.97 -3.51
CA HIS A 260 7.52 14.69 -4.86
C HIS A 260 8.47 15.31 -5.89
N THR A 261 8.86 14.56 -6.93
CA THR A 261 9.72 15.10 -8.00
C THR A 261 8.93 15.48 -9.25
N PHE A 262 9.38 16.53 -9.93
CA PHE A 262 8.79 17.07 -11.15
C PHE A 262 9.89 17.22 -12.21
N PRO A 263 10.31 16.10 -12.85
CA PRO A 263 11.48 16.09 -13.73
C PRO A 263 11.36 17.03 -14.93
N GLU A 264 10.16 17.16 -15.51
CA GLU A 264 9.90 18.07 -16.63
C GLU A 264 10.11 19.54 -16.26
N GLN A 265 9.86 19.89 -14.99
CA GLN A 265 10.04 21.23 -14.45
C GLN A 265 11.41 21.42 -13.76
N GLY A 266 12.17 20.34 -13.55
CA GLY A 266 13.52 20.38 -12.98
C GLY A 266 13.59 20.64 -11.47
N PHE A 267 12.53 20.37 -10.72
CA PHE A 267 12.51 20.55 -9.27
C PHE A 267 11.77 19.43 -8.54
N ALA A 268 11.87 19.41 -7.22
CA ALA A 268 11.07 18.61 -6.30
C ALA A 268 10.44 19.51 -5.24
N LEU A 269 9.30 19.08 -4.70
CA LEU A 269 8.62 19.75 -3.59
C LEU A 269 8.48 18.80 -2.41
N TYR A 270 8.53 19.35 -1.21
CA TYR A 270 8.37 18.60 0.03
C TYR A 270 7.89 19.51 1.15
N MET A 271 7.28 18.93 2.17
CA MET A 271 6.92 19.61 3.40
C MET A 271 8.11 19.55 4.38
N SER A 272 8.41 20.65 5.05
CA SER A 272 9.44 20.74 6.09
C SER A 272 8.93 21.55 7.28
N THR A 273 9.27 21.14 8.50
CA THR A 273 9.05 21.95 9.72
C THR A 273 10.33 22.61 10.25
N HIS A 274 11.44 22.54 9.52
CA HIS A 274 12.68 23.23 9.90
C HIS A 274 12.47 24.74 10.00
N ASN A 275 12.93 25.38 11.08
CA ASN A 275 12.76 26.83 11.31
C ASN A 275 11.31 27.33 11.19
N SER A 276 10.32 26.48 11.49
CA SER A 276 8.91 26.86 11.60
C SER A 276 8.42 26.74 13.04
N ASP A 277 7.28 27.38 13.35
CA ASP A 277 6.60 27.25 14.65
C ASP A 277 5.90 25.88 14.83
N GLY A 278 6.45 24.83 14.22
CA GLY A 278 5.89 23.48 14.18
C GLY A 278 4.92 23.21 13.03
N TYR A 279 4.65 24.21 12.18
CA TYR A 279 3.82 24.05 10.98
C TYR A 279 4.64 23.61 9.77
N GLY A 280 4.03 22.79 8.90
CA GLY A 280 4.63 22.41 7.63
C GLY A 280 4.71 23.60 6.68
N GLU A 281 5.87 23.76 6.04
CA GLU A 281 6.06 24.68 4.93
C GLU A 281 6.45 23.89 3.67
N ILE A 282 5.85 24.22 2.52
CA ILE A 282 6.26 23.62 1.24
C ILE A 282 7.57 24.24 0.79
N ARG A 283 8.58 23.40 0.57
CA ARG A 283 9.90 23.76 0.08
C ARG A 283 10.17 23.20 -1.29
N GLN A 284 10.99 23.92 -2.04
CA GLN A 284 11.50 23.50 -3.33
C GLN A 284 12.96 23.07 -3.21
N HIS A 285 13.27 21.94 -3.81
CA HIS A 285 14.62 21.40 -3.95
C HIS A 285 14.91 21.18 -5.44
N THR A 286 16.16 21.38 -5.87
CA THR A 286 16.60 20.96 -7.21
C THR A 286 17.30 19.61 -7.06
N PRO A 287 16.70 18.50 -7.54
CA PRO A 287 17.29 17.17 -7.41
C PRO A 287 18.65 17.11 -8.09
N GLU A 288 19.66 16.63 -7.37
CA GLU A 288 20.90 16.19 -7.99
C GLU A 288 20.69 14.81 -8.61
N LEU A 289 21.39 14.51 -9.71
CA LEU A 289 21.41 13.15 -10.26
C LEU A 289 21.94 12.20 -9.18
N VAL A 290 21.07 11.31 -8.69
CA VAL A 290 21.46 10.25 -7.77
C VAL A 290 22.43 9.33 -8.53
N ALA A 291 23.69 9.27 -8.09
CA ALA A 291 24.65 8.36 -8.68
C ALA A 291 24.23 6.91 -8.42
N ASP A 292 24.23 6.07 -9.45
CA ASP A 292 23.88 4.64 -9.36
C ASP A 292 24.68 3.90 -8.27
N SER A 293 25.88 4.41 -7.93
CA SER A 293 26.72 3.89 -6.85
C SER A 293 26.11 3.96 -5.45
N LEU A 294 25.08 4.79 -5.23
CA LEU A 294 24.35 4.86 -3.96
C LEU A 294 23.26 3.79 -3.84
N ILE A 295 22.87 3.16 -4.95
CA ILE A 295 21.86 2.10 -4.98
C ILE A 295 22.53 0.80 -4.55
N ARG A 296 22.57 0.54 -3.25
CA ARG A 296 23.04 -0.74 -2.74
C ARG A 296 21.87 -1.74 -2.76
N SER A 297 22.02 -2.80 -3.53
CA SER A 297 21.17 -3.99 -3.40
C SER A 297 21.29 -4.52 -1.96
N VAL A 298 20.19 -4.96 -1.37
CA VAL A 298 20.21 -5.64 -0.06
C VAL A 298 21.19 -6.82 -0.15
N PRO A 299 22.31 -6.84 0.61
CA PRO A 299 23.19 -8.00 0.62
C PRO A 299 22.40 -9.20 1.18
N SER A 300 22.53 -10.38 0.57
CA SER A 300 21.81 -11.60 0.97
C SER A 300 22.15 -12.16 2.37
N ARG A 301 22.84 -11.35 3.19
CA ARG A 301 23.26 -11.59 4.58
C ARG A 301 23.24 -10.25 5.34
N VAL A 302 22.08 -9.85 5.88
CA VAL A 302 22.06 -8.89 6.99
C VAL A 302 21.29 -9.54 8.14
N ASN A 303 22.04 -10.31 8.94
CA ASN A 303 21.78 -10.47 10.36
C ASN A 303 22.59 -9.38 11.08
N ALA A 304 22.07 -8.86 12.20
CA ALA A 304 22.54 -7.73 13.02
C ALA A 304 21.93 -6.39 12.56
N VAL A 305 20.83 -5.92 13.18
CA VAL A 305 20.75 -5.24 14.49
C VAL A 305 21.56 -3.95 14.46
N ASP A 306 20.90 -2.86 14.08
CA ASP A 306 21.40 -1.50 14.32
C ASP A 306 20.44 -0.84 15.32
N THR A 307 20.71 -1.10 16.60
CA THR A 307 19.93 -0.57 17.72
C THR A 307 20.74 0.55 18.37
N VAL A 308 20.41 1.81 18.09
CA VAL A 308 20.06 2.82 19.11
C VAL A 308 19.18 3.88 18.44
N VAL A 309 17.95 3.54 18.08
CA VAL A 309 16.90 4.57 17.91
C VAL A 309 16.34 4.81 19.31
N ARG A 310 16.38 6.06 19.76
CA ARG A 310 15.70 6.47 20.99
C ARG A 310 14.21 6.39 20.71
N ILE A 311 13.62 5.22 20.94
CA ILE A 311 12.17 5.00 20.86
C ILE A 311 11.55 5.95 21.88
N VAL A 312 11.03 7.09 21.43
CA VAL A 312 10.02 7.80 22.18
C VAL A 312 8.78 6.92 22.04
N PRO A 313 8.27 6.31 23.12
CA PRO A 313 7.03 5.55 23.04
C PRO A 313 5.95 6.58 22.68
N LEU A 314 5.46 6.54 21.44
CA LEU A 314 4.25 7.28 21.12
C LEU A 314 3.12 6.53 21.81
N VAL A 315 2.63 7.11 22.90
CA VAL A 315 1.48 6.58 23.63
C VAL A 315 0.28 6.77 22.73
N ARG A 316 -0.37 5.68 22.32
CA ARG A 316 -1.70 5.72 21.67
C ARG A 316 -2.60 6.60 22.55
N GLU A 317 -3.06 7.73 22.02
CA GLU A 317 -3.84 8.71 22.79
C GLU A 317 -5.19 8.16 23.29
N LYS A 318 -5.64 7.00 22.81
CA LYS A 318 -6.88 6.34 23.24
C LYS A 318 -6.68 4.85 23.55
N PRO A 319 -6.94 4.41 24.79
CA PRO A 319 -7.16 2.99 25.10
C PRO A 319 -8.40 2.45 24.37
N LEU A 320 -8.39 1.17 23.98
CA LEU A 320 -9.56 0.45 23.46
C LEU A 320 -10.69 0.49 24.51
N GLN A 321 -11.66 1.39 24.36
CA GLN A 321 -12.93 1.26 25.07
C GLN A 321 -13.81 0.27 24.31
N ALA A 322 -14.13 -0.83 24.97
CA ALA A 322 -14.81 -2.01 24.45
C ALA A 322 -16.32 -1.80 24.22
N GLU A 323 -16.71 -0.75 23.50
CA GLU A 323 -18.07 -0.69 22.95
C GLU A 323 -18.09 -1.43 21.61
N GLU A 324 -18.72 -2.60 21.57
CA GLU A 324 -18.89 -3.40 20.36
C GLU A 324 -19.64 -2.60 19.29
N LYS A 325 -18.90 -2.00 18.33
CA LYS A 325 -19.51 -1.41 17.14
C LYS A 325 -19.69 -2.48 16.08
N LEU A 326 -20.87 -2.54 15.48
CA LEU A 326 -21.12 -3.40 14.33
C LEU A 326 -20.56 -2.77 13.06
N VAL A 327 -19.83 -3.58 12.28
CA VAL A 327 -19.38 -3.25 10.93
C VAL A 327 -20.30 -3.94 9.93
N ARG A 328 -20.83 -3.20 8.96
CA ARG A 328 -21.51 -3.79 7.81
C ARG A 328 -20.49 -4.27 6.79
N ILE A 329 -20.36 -5.58 6.65
CA ILE A 329 -19.56 -6.19 5.58
C ILE A 329 -20.45 -6.39 4.36
N SER A 330 -19.96 -6.10 3.17
CA SER A 330 -20.66 -6.37 1.92
C SER A 330 -19.71 -6.65 0.77
N GLY A 331 -20.21 -7.18 -0.33
CA GLY A 331 -19.42 -7.30 -1.54
C GLY A 331 -20.05 -8.25 -2.53
N LYS A 332 -19.22 -8.78 -3.45
CA LYS A 332 -19.65 -9.63 -4.54
C LYS A 332 -18.83 -10.91 -4.64
N VAL A 333 -19.49 -12.03 -4.91
CA VAL A 333 -18.87 -13.32 -5.22
C VAL A 333 -18.98 -13.59 -6.73
N MET A 334 -17.86 -13.92 -7.38
CA MET A 334 -17.78 -14.12 -8.83
C MET A 334 -16.95 -15.35 -9.20
N ASP A 335 -17.23 -15.91 -10.38
CA ASP A 335 -16.37 -16.91 -11.04
C ASP A 335 -15.04 -16.25 -11.43
N ALA A 336 -13.92 -16.86 -11.04
CA ALA A 336 -12.59 -16.31 -11.26
C ALA A 336 -12.20 -16.19 -12.75
N ARG A 337 -12.82 -16.95 -13.66
CA ARG A 337 -12.52 -16.97 -15.10
C ARG A 337 -13.52 -16.19 -15.93
N SER A 338 -14.81 -16.42 -15.72
CA SER A 338 -15.86 -15.77 -16.51
C SER A 338 -16.31 -14.42 -15.94
N SER A 339 -15.92 -14.11 -14.68
CA SER A 339 -16.41 -12.96 -13.90
C SER A 339 -17.93 -12.90 -13.75
N GLN A 340 -18.63 -14.01 -14.01
CA GLN A 340 -20.07 -14.12 -13.76
C GLN A 340 -20.37 -14.19 -12.25
N PRO A 341 -21.49 -13.61 -11.79
CA PRO A 341 -21.87 -13.66 -10.38
C PRO A 341 -22.19 -15.09 -9.91
N LEU A 342 -21.89 -15.38 -8.64
CA LEU A 342 -22.15 -16.68 -8.02
C LEU A 342 -23.06 -16.57 -6.81
N ILE A 343 -23.97 -17.54 -6.67
CA ILE A 343 -24.66 -17.82 -5.41
C ILE A 343 -23.73 -18.67 -4.55
N ALA A 344 -23.35 -18.15 -3.40
CA ALA A 344 -22.37 -18.72 -2.49
C ALA A 344 -22.80 -18.53 -1.04
N SER A 345 -22.37 -19.42 -0.15
CA SER A 345 -22.46 -19.25 1.30
C SER A 345 -21.15 -18.67 1.83
N ILE A 346 -21.27 -17.64 2.66
CA ILE A 346 -20.14 -16.95 3.30
C ILE A 346 -20.31 -17.05 4.82
N HIS A 347 -19.30 -17.58 5.49
CA HIS A 347 -19.27 -17.75 6.94
C HIS A 347 -18.12 -16.95 7.55
N TYR A 348 -18.42 -16.13 8.56
CA TYR A 348 -17.45 -15.39 9.37
C TYR A 348 -17.46 -16.00 10.76
N ARG A 349 -16.35 -16.65 11.15
CA ARG A 349 -16.22 -17.37 12.42
C ARG A 349 -15.16 -16.72 13.31
N SER A 350 -15.58 -16.23 14.47
CA SER A 350 -14.73 -16.00 15.65
C SER A 350 -15.17 -16.97 16.75
N ASP A 351 -15.38 -16.50 17.98
CA ASP A 351 -16.15 -17.23 19.01
C ASP A 351 -17.63 -17.42 18.61
N THR A 352 -18.13 -16.58 17.70
CA THR A 352 -19.48 -16.65 17.15
C THR A 352 -19.43 -16.84 15.64
N LEU A 353 -20.40 -17.59 15.10
CA LEU A 353 -20.57 -17.80 13.67
C LEU A 353 -21.63 -16.83 13.11
N PHE A 354 -21.25 -16.06 12.10
CA PHE A 354 -22.15 -15.25 11.29
C PHE A 354 -22.16 -15.79 9.86
N ALA A 355 -23.34 -15.92 9.26
CA ALA A 355 -23.50 -16.52 7.93
C ALA A 355 -24.38 -15.64 7.03
N VAL A 356 -24.06 -15.60 5.75
CA VAL A 356 -24.86 -14.93 4.72
C VAL A 356 -24.72 -15.66 3.38
N ASN A 357 -25.76 -15.61 2.54
CA ASN A 357 -25.69 -16.08 1.16
C ASN A 357 -25.64 -14.89 0.20
N SER A 358 -24.88 -15.01 -0.89
CA SER A 358 -24.97 -14.06 -1.99
C SER A 358 -26.24 -14.29 -2.83
N GLY A 359 -26.77 -13.20 -3.41
CA GLY A 359 -27.89 -13.24 -4.34
C GLY A 359 -27.49 -13.74 -5.74
N PRO A 360 -28.45 -13.87 -6.68
CA PRO A 360 -28.18 -14.23 -8.08
C PRO A 360 -27.27 -13.26 -8.83
N ASP A 361 -27.19 -12.02 -8.36
CA ASP A 361 -26.28 -10.97 -8.83
C ASP A 361 -24.89 -11.03 -8.17
N GLY A 362 -24.67 -12.02 -7.30
CA GLY A 362 -23.44 -12.26 -6.54
C GLY A 362 -23.29 -11.37 -5.32
N LEU A 363 -24.22 -10.45 -5.05
CA LEU A 363 -24.10 -9.48 -3.96
C LEU A 363 -24.46 -10.10 -2.61
N TYR A 364 -23.73 -9.73 -1.56
CA TYR A 364 -24.04 -10.11 -0.19
C TYR A 364 -23.81 -8.93 0.79
N ALA A 365 -24.47 -8.97 1.94
CA ALA A 365 -24.18 -8.05 3.05
C ALA A 365 -24.61 -8.64 4.40
N LEU A 366 -23.83 -8.38 5.45
CA LEU A 366 -24.12 -8.75 6.84
C LEU A 366 -23.52 -7.72 7.80
N GLN A 367 -23.82 -7.84 9.10
CA GLN A 367 -23.17 -7.05 10.15
C GLN A 367 -22.47 -7.97 11.14
N ILE A 368 -21.23 -7.63 11.51
CA ILE A 368 -20.43 -8.36 12.50
C ILE A 368 -19.72 -7.38 13.46
N PRO A 369 -19.42 -7.77 14.71
CA PRO A 369 -18.65 -6.94 15.66
C PRO A 369 -17.23 -6.55 15.18
N SER A 370 -16.80 -5.31 15.44
CA SER A 370 -15.44 -4.75 15.17
C SER A 370 -14.40 -5.03 16.28
N THR A 371 -14.53 -6.15 16.97
CA THR A 371 -13.71 -6.47 18.15
C THR A 371 -13.09 -7.86 18.09
N SER A 372 -13.05 -8.46 16.89
CA SER A 372 -12.64 -9.86 16.72
C SER A 372 -11.84 -10.07 15.45
N VAL A 373 -11.06 -11.16 15.47
CA VAL A 373 -10.50 -11.77 14.27
C VAL A 373 -11.46 -12.85 13.79
N TYR A 374 -11.83 -12.81 12.52
CA TYR A 374 -12.72 -13.78 11.88
C TYR A 374 -11.95 -14.64 10.89
N GLY A 375 -12.16 -15.94 10.93
CA GLY A 375 -11.92 -16.82 9.79
C GLY A 375 -13.11 -16.74 8.85
N VAL A 376 -12.87 -16.40 7.58
CA VAL A 376 -13.91 -16.21 6.57
C VAL A 376 -13.85 -17.35 5.56
N THR A 377 -14.88 -18.19 5.48
CA THR A 377 -14.99 -19.23 4.43
C THR A 377 -16.06 -18.85 3.42
N VAL A 378 -15.76 -19.10 2.13
CA VAL A 378 -16.64 -18.81 1.00
C VAL A 378 -16.79 -20.08 0.16
N GLU A 379 -18.02 -20.54 -0.01
CA GLU A 379 -18.33 -21.83 -0.64
C GLU A 379 -19.42 -21.67 -1.70
N ALA A 380 -19.24 -22.29 -2.86
CA ALA A 380 -20.25 -22.35 -3.91
C ALA A 380 -20.24 -23.73 -4.60
N PRO A 381 -21.40 -24.30 -4.96
CA PRO A 381 -21.46 -25.59 -5.65
C PRO A 381 -20.67 -25.60 -6.96
N GLY A 382 -19.80 -26.60 -7.13
CA GLY A 382 -18.95 -26.72 -8.33
C GLY A 382 -17.72 -25.81 -8.33
N TYR A 383 -17.44 -25.11 -7.22
CA TYR A 383 -16.26 -24.28 -7.03
C TYR A 383 -15.40 -24.78 -5.86
N ILE A 384 -14.13 -24.41 -5.92
CA ILE A 384 -13.18 -24.59 -4.83
C ILE A 384 -13.43 -23.47 -3.81
N GLY A 385 -13.56 -23.84 -2.53
CA GLY A 385 -13.76 -22.89 -1.45
C GLY A 385 -12.57 -21.95 -1.25
N ASN A 386 -12.83 -20.78 -0.68
CA ASN A 386 -11.80 -19.81 -0.28
C ASN A 386 -11.83 -19.61 1.24
N TYR A 387 -10.65 -19.40 1.83
CA TYR A 387 -10.49 -19.08 3.25
C TYR A 387 -9.61 -17.83 3.39
N GLU A 388 -10.08 -16.86 4.18
CA GLU A 388 -9.35 -15.63 4.51
C GLU A 388 -9.40 -15.36 6.01
N LYS A 389 -8.38 -14.66 6.53
CA LYS A 389 -8.42 -14.11 7.90
C LYS A 389 -8.74 -12.62 7.85
N LEU A 390 -9.72 -12.21 8.64
CA LEU A 390 -10.18 -10.83 8.75
C LEU A 390 -10.01 -10.31 10.18
N ASP A 391 -9.04 -9.41 10.39
CA ASP A 391 -8.78 -8.78 11.69
C ASP A 391 -9.43 -7.39 11.79
N ILE A 392 -10.67 -7.32 12.27
CA ILE A 392 -11.40 -6.05 12.37
C ILE A 392 -11.32 -5.46 13.78
N HIS A 393 -10.14 -5.20 14.32
CA HIS A 393 -10.00 -4.35 15.51
C HIS A 393 -9.88 -2.87 15.10
N THR A 394 -10.99 -2.19 14.82
CA THR A 394 -10.99 -0.77 14.37
C THR A 394 -12.18 0.02 14.91
N TYR A 395 -11.95 1.29 15.29
CA TYR A 395 -12.92 2.16 15.97
C TYR A 395 -13.88 2.94 15.06
N GLU A 396 -13.51 3.09 13.79
CA GLU A 396 -14.13 4.05 12.86
C GLU A 396 -14.83 3.40 11.67
N MET A 397 -14.40 2.18 11.31
CA MET A 397 -14.95 1.47 10.16
C MET A 397 -16.39 1.04 10.42
N LYS A 398 -17.35 1.67 9.75
CA LYS A 398 -18.77 1.28 9.78
C LYS A 398 -19.13 0.31 8.69
N THR A 399 -18.43 0.35 7.55
CA THR A 399 -18.64 -0.60 6.45
C THR A 399 -17.32 -1.06 5.86
N LEU A 400 -17.27 -2.34 5.47
CA LEU A 400 -16.13 -2.97 4.80
C LEU A 400 -16.62 -3.67 3.53
N VAL A 401 -15.87 -3.52 2.43
CA VAL A 401 -16.15 -4.22 1.18
C VAL A 401 -15.18 -5.39 1.00
N MET A 402 -15.70 -6.60 0.85
CA MET A 402 -14.94 -7.82 0.61
C MET A 402 -15.50 -8.53 -0.63
N ASN A 403 -14.70 -8.62 -1.69
CA ASN A 403 -15.09 -9.29 -2.93
C ASN A 403 -14.34 -10.62 -3.04
N PHE A 404 -15.03 -11.68 -3.46
CA PHE A 404 -14.45 -13.01 -3.58
C PHE A 404 -14.52 -13.51 -5.02
N ARG A 405 -13.46 -14.20 -5.44
CA ARG A 405 -13.37 -14.87 -6.74
C ARG A 405 -13.10 -16.35 -6.51
N LEU A 406 -14.06 -17.20 -6.90
CA LEU A 406 -13.95 -18.65 -6.70
C LEU A 406 -13.52 -19.34 -7.99
N GLN A 407 -12.61 -20.29 -7.87
CA GLN A 407 -12.13 -21.09 -8.99
C GLN A 407 -13.04 -22.31 -9.20
N PRO A 408 -13.54 -22.58 -10.42
CA PRO A 408 -14.36 -23.75 -10.68
C PRO A 408 -13.56 -25.05 -10.53
N VAL A 409 -14.26 -26.12 -10.14
CA VAL A 409 -13.69 -27.46 -9.99
C VAL A 409 -13.42 -28.08 -11.36
N GLU A 410 -12.16 -28.06 -11.78
CA GLU A 410 -11.70 -28.59 -13.05
C GLU A 410 -10.37 -29.30 -12.94
N VAL A 411 -10.18 -30.32 -13.79
CA VAL A 411 -8.91 -31.03 -13.89
C VAL A 411 -7.82 -30.05 -14.32
N GLY A 412 -6.72 -30.04 -13.58
CA GLY A 412 -5.60 -29.12 -13.75
C GLY A 412 -5.73 -27.80 -12.97
N ALA A 413 -6.88 -27.50 -12.34
CA ALA A 413 -6.98 -26.36 -11.44
C ALA A 413 -6.01 -26.53 -10.26
N THR A 414 -5.22 -25.49 -9.98
CA THR A 414 -4.21 -25.46 -8.91
C THR A 414 -4.64 -24.48 -7.84
N VAL A 415 -4.53 -24.89 -6.57
CA VAL A 415 -4.93 -24.08 -5.41
C VAL A 415 -3.74 -23.97 -4.47
N ASN A 416 -3.32 -22.74 -4.19
CA ASN A 416 -2.27 -22.45 -3.21
C ASN A 416 -2.89 -22.33 -1.80
N LEU A 417 -2.39 -23.11 -0.84
CA LEU A 417 -2.82 -23.09 0.55
C LEU A 417 -1.97 -22.06 1.31
N LYS A 418 -2.40 -20.79 1.25
CA LYS A 418 -1.61 -19.63 1.70
C LYS A 418 -1.44 -19.57 3.22
N ASN A 419 -2.37 -20.16 3.95
CA ASN A 419 -2.48 -20.16 5.41
C ASN A 419 -2.07 -21.51 6.02
N VAL A 420 -1.61 -22.48 5.22
CA VAL A 420 -0.95 -23.70 5.71
C VAL A 420 0.50 -23.39 6.02
N LEU A 421 0.77 -23.16 7.31
CA LEU A 421 2.05 -22.72 7.82
C LEU A 421 2.76 -23.84 8.58
N PHE A 422 4.09 -23.82 8.52
CA PHE A 422 4.94 -24.78 9.21
C PHE A 422 5.90 -24.07 10.17
N GLN A 423 6.25 -24.71 11.28
CA GLN A 423 7.37 -24.28 12.10
C GLN A 423 8.65 -24.21 11.24
N GLN A 424 9.49 -23.22 11.50
CA GLN A 424 10.66 -22.95 10.67
C GLN A 424 11.56 -24.18 10.56
N SER A 425 11.94 -24.52 9.33
CA SER A 425 12.80 -25.67 9.01
C SER A 425 12.26 -27.05 9.42
N THR A 426 10.96 -27.17 9.73
CA THR A 426 10.32 -28.46 10.03
C THR A 426 9.08 -28.70 9.15
N SER A 427 8.52 -29.90 9.27
CA SER A 427 7.23 -30.29 8.70
C SER A 427 6.07 -30.17 9.69
N ASN A 428 6.29 -29.62 10.89
CA ASN A 428 5.25 -29.48 11.89
C ASN A 428 4.30 -28.35 11.49
N LEU A 429 3.02 -28.67 11.34
CA LEU A 429 1.97 -27.68 11.08
C LEU A 429 1.81 -26.75 12.28
N LEU A 430 1.65 -25.46 12.00
CA LEU A 430 1.19 -24.50 13.00
C LEU A 430 -0.31 -24.64 13.22
N GLU A 431 -0.78 -24.37 14.44
CA GLU A 431 -2.19 -24.49 14.82
C GLU A 431 -3.09 -23.65 13.92
N GLU A 432 -2.62 -22.48 13.50
CA GLU A 432 -3.29 -21.55 12.60
C GLU A 432 -3.59 -22.13 11.20
N SER A 433 -2.94 -23.25 10.82
CA SER A 433 -3.15 -23.92 9.53
C SER A 433 -4.43 -24.73 9.48
N SER A 434 -4.99 -25.08 10.64
CA SER A 434 -6.10 -26.03 10.76
C SER A 434 -7.35 -25.53 10.02
N ASP A 435 -7.59 -24.22 10.01
CA ASP A 435 -8.77 -23.65 9.35
C ASP A 435 -8.75 -23.83 7.84
N GLU A 436 -7.63 -23.53 7.17
CA GLU A 436 -7.52 -23.70 5.72
C GLU A 436 -7.52 -25.19 5.34
N LEU A 437 -6.91 -26.05 6.18
CA LEU A 437 -6.97 -27.50 5.98
C LEU A 437 -8.38 -28.05 6.13
N ASN A 438 -9.16 -27.53 7.09
CA ASN A 438 -10.56 -27.90 7.27
C ASN A 438 -11.41 -27.49 6.06
N MET A 439 -11.12 -26.33 5.43
CA MET A 439 -11.74 -25.96 4.16
C MET A 439 -11.46 -27.00 3.07
N VAL A 440 -10.21 -27.49 2.96
CA VAL A 440 -9.87 -28.56 1.99
C VAL A 440 -10.60 -29.87 2.31
N VAL A 441 -10.74 -30.23 3.59
CA VAL A 441 -11.51 -31.40 4.02
C VAL A 441 -12.96 -31.30 3.57
N GLU A 442 -13.64 -30.19 3.85
CA GLU A 442 -15.04 -29.99 3.48
C GLU A 442 -15.23 -29.94 1.96
N PHE A 443 -14.29 -29.33 1.24
CA PHE A 443 -14.25 -29.39 -0.22
C PHE A 443 -14.20 -30.84 -0.74
N LEU A 444 -13.30 -31.68 -0.21
CA LEU A 444 -13.14 -33.07 -0.65
C LEU A 444 -14.30 -33.97 -0.22
N LYS A 445 -14.98 -33.66 0.89
CA LYS A 445 -16.21 -34.36 1.32
C LYS A 445 -17.39 -34.03 0.39
N SER A 446 -17.58 -32.76 0.06
CA SER A 446 -18.64 -32.31 -0.87
C SER A 446 -18.40 -32.74 -2.31
N ASN A 447 -17.17 -33.11 -2.67
CA ASN A 447 -16.80 -33.57 -4.01
C ASN A 447 -16.18 -34.98 -3.97
N PRO A 448 -16.96 -36.05 -3.73
CA PRO A 448 -16.45 -37.39 -3.45
C PRO A 448 -15.64 -38.03 -4.59
N HIS A 449 -15.82 -37.57 -5.82
CA HIS A 449 -15.14 -38.05 -7.02
C HIS A 449 -13.83 -37.31 -7.33
N VAL A 450 -13.55 -36.21 -6.62
CA VAL A 450 -12.34 -35.42 -6.83
C VAL A 450 -11.12 -36.15 -6.26
N GLU A 451 -10.08 -36.26 -7.06
CA GLU A 451 -8.75 -36.73 -6.66
C GLU A 451 -7.76 -35.57 -6.81
N ILE A 452 -6.85 -35.41 -5.83
CA ILE A 452 -5.88 -34.31 -5.79
C ILE A 452 -4.43 -34.81 -5.71
N GLU A 453 -3.50 -34.01 -6.25
CA GLU A 453 -2.07 -34.09 -5.98
C GLU A 453 -1.64 -32.92 -5.11
N LEU A 454 -1.10 -33.20 -3.92
CA LEU A 454 -0.45 -32.21 -3.08
C LEU A 454 0.97 -31.95 -3.57
N GLY A 455 1.29 -30.68 -3.82
CA GLY A 455 2.62 -30.20 -4.19
C GLY A 455 3.27 -29.45 -3.03
N GLY A 456 4.40 -29.95 -2.53
CA GLY A 456 5.18 -29.29 -1.49
C GLY A 456 6.35 -28.54 -2.09
N HIS A 457 6.56 -27.31 -1.65
CA HIS A 457 7.63 -26.45 -2.15
C HIS A 457 8.46 -25.87 -1.01
N THR A 458 9.73 -25.61 -1.29
CA THR A 458 10.65 -24.89 -0.42
C THR A 458 11.27 -23.73 -1.19
N ASP A 459 11.98 -22.86 -0.48
CA ASP A 459 12.83 -21.88 -1.13
C ASP A 459 14.16 -22.52 -1.60
N ASN A 460 15.06 -21.68 -2.10
CA ASN A 460 16.38 -22.10 -2.57
C ASN A 460 17.43 -22.28 -1.46
N ARG A 461 17.08 -22.11 -0.16
CA ARG A 461 18.06 -22.21 0.93
C ARG A 461 18.21 -23.64 1.40
N GLY A 462 19.45 -24.07 1.57
CA GLY A 462 19.78 -25.42 2.01
C GLY A 462 20.13 -26.36 0.87
N LEU A 463 20.48 -27.60 1.21
CA LEU A 463 20.86 -28.60 0.22
C LEU A 463 19.62 -29.10 -0.52
N HIS A 464 19.72 -29.25 -1.85
CA HIS A 464 18.60 -29.71 -2.69
C HIS A 464 17.95 -30.99 -2.16
N GLN A 465 18.74 -31.97 -1.72
CA GLN A 465 18.22 -33.22 -1.15
C GLN A 465 17.45 -33.01 0.16
N HIS A 466 17.89 -32.08 1.02
CA HIS A 466 17.17 -31.73 2.24
C HIS A 466 15.86 -31.01 1.93
N ASN A 467 15.88 -30.08 0.97
CA ASN A 467 14.69 -29.33 0.55
C ASN A 467 13.65 -30.24 -0.11
N LEU A 468 14.10 -31.21 -0.90
CA LEU A 468 13.24 -32.23 -1.48
C LEU A 468 12.61 -33.10 -0.39
N LYS A 469 13.41 -33.55 0.59
CA LYS A 469 12.94 -34.31 1.74
C LYS A 469 11.92 -33.52 2.57
N LEU A 470 12.26 -32.29 2.96
CA LEU A 470 11.39 -31.42 3.76
C LEU A 470 10.06 -31.11 3.05
N SER A 471 10.11 -30.79 1.76
CA SER A 471 8.90 -30.53 0.97
C SER A 471 7.99 -31.78 0.89
N ARG A 472 8.58 -32.98 0.81
CA ARG A 472 7.84 -34.24 0.85
C ARG A 472 7.25 -34.49 2.23
N GLU A 473 8.01 -34.29 3.30
CA GLU A 473 7.53 -34.45 4.69
C GLU A 473 6.36 -33.50 4.99
N ARG A 474 6.40 -32.26 4.49
CA ARG A 474 5.28 -31.30 4.59
C ARG A 474 4.03 -31.78 3.87
N VAL A 475 4.19 -32.33 2.67
CA VAL A 475 3.06 -32.93 1.92
C VAL A 475 2.48 -34.12 2.66
N GLU A 476 3.32 -34.99 3.21
CA GLU A 476 2.83 -36.13 4.01
C GLU A 476 2.10 -35.64 5.27
N LYS A 477 2.56 -34.58 5.93
CA LYS A 477 1.87 -34.00 7.10
C LYS A 477 0.49 -33.44 6.74
N VAL A 478 0.37 -32.77 5.61
CA VAL A 478 -0.93 -32.31 5.10
C VAL A 478 -1.82 -33.50 4.73
N LYS A 479 -1.27 -34.51 4.05
CA LYS A 479 -2.00 -35.74 3.70
C LYS A 479 -2.50 -36.47 4.94
N GLU A 480 -1.66 -36.65 5.95
CA GLU A 480 -2.01 -37.25 7.25
C GLU A 480 -3.18 -36.50 7.88
N TYR A 481 -3.14 -35.16 7.89
CA TYR A 481 -4.23 -34.33 8.39
C TYR A 481 -5.53 -34.57 7.62
N LEU A 482 -5.51 -34.54 6.29
CA LEU A 482 -6.72 -34.76 5.48
C LEU A 482 -7.31 -36.16 5.69
N VAL A 483 -6.44 -37.19 5.78
CA VAL A 483 -6.86 -38.57 6.02
C VAL A 483 -7.44 -38.75 7.42
N SER A 484 -6.82 -38.14 8.44
CA SER A 484 -7.35 -38.21 9.82
C SER A 484 -8.71 -37.54 9.97
N HIS A 485 -9.07 -36.64 9.05
CA HIS A 485 -10.37 -35.98 8.99
C HIS A 485 -11.36 -36.63 8.00
N GLY A 486 -11.10 -37.88 7.62
CA GLY A 486 -12.06 -38.74 6.92
C GLY A 486 -11.94 -38.76 5.39
N ILE A 487 -10.89 -38.19 4.81
CA ILE A 487 -10.66 -38.29 3.36
C ILE A 487 -9.94 -39.59 3.04
N SER A 488 -10.44 -40.33 2.05
CA SER A 488 -9.79 -41.57 1.58
C SER A 488 -8.38 -41.28 1.07
N ALA A 489 -7.37 -41.97 1.60
CA ALA A 489 -5.97 -41.81 1.21
C ALA A 489 -5.73 -42.07 -0.29
N GLY A 490 -6.56 -42.90 -0.93
CA GLY A 490 -6.50 -43.16 -2.37
C GLY A 490 -6.85 -41.95 -3.25
N ARG A 491 -7.51 -40.94 -2.68
CA ARG A 491 -7.85 -39.69 -3.37
C ARG A 491 -6.77 -38.61 -3.27
N ILE A 492 -5.71 -38.88 -2.50
CA ILE A 492 -4.66 -37.90 -2.21
C ILE A 492 -3.31 -38.49 -2.60
N SER A 493 -2.76 -37.97 -3.69
CA SER A 493 -1.35 -38.17 -4.04
C SER A 493 -0.52 -36.99 -3.56
N GLY A 494 0.81 -37.15 -3.49
CA GLY A 494 1.68 -36.15 -2.91
C GLY A 494 3.08 -36.18 -3.51
N LYS A 495 3.63 -34.98 -3.77
CA LYS A 495 4.98 -34.81 -4.30
C LYS A 495 5.67 -33.60 -3.69
N GLY A 496 6.86 -33.84 -3.13
CA GLY A 496 7.79 -32.77 -2.79
C GLY A 496 8.57 -32.33 -4.03
N TYR A 497 8.55 -31.03 -4.32
CA TYR A 497 9.28 -30.41 -5.42
C TYR A 497 10.55 -29.69 -4.96
N GLY A 498 10.79 -29.59 -3.64
CA GLY A 498 11.86 -28.77 -3.10
C GLY A 498 11.77 -27.33 -3.61
N GLY A 499 12.91 -26.72 -3.94
CA GLY A 499 12.99 -25.38 -4.52
C GLY A 499 12.93 -25.35 -6.06
N THR A 500 12.47 -26.41 -6.73
CA THR A 500 12.53 -26.51 -8.21
C THR A 500 11.39 -25.82 -8.95
N ARG A 501 10.33 -25.42 -8.24
CA ARG A 501 9.14 -24.76 -8.80
C ARG A 501 8.78 -23.48 -8.02
N PRO A 502 9.66 -22.47 -8.03
CA PRO A 502 9.38 -21.20 -7.38
C PRO A 502 8.22 -20.47 -8.07
N ILE A 503 7.38 -19.80 -7.28
CA ILE A 503 6.32 -18.88 -7.75
C ILE A 503 6.70 -17.42 -7.53
N ALA A 504 7.79 -17.18 -6.81
CA ALA A 504 8.41 -15.89 -6.61
C ALA A 504 9.93 -16.05 -6.66
N GLU A 505 10.66 -14.97 -6.88
CA GLU A 505 12.12 -15.00 -6.82
C GLU A 505 12.63 -15.48 -5.46
N ASN A 506 13.86 -16.02 -5.41
CA ASN A 506 14.44 -16.56 -4.17
C ASN A 506 15.55 -15.68 -3.58
N ASP A 507 15.52 -14.40 -3.89
CA ASP A 507 16.52 -13.41 -3.54
C ASP A 507 16.33 -12.83 -2.12
N ALA A 508 15.09 -12.63 -1.66
CA ALA A 508 14.78 -12.12 -0.33
C ALA A 508 13.84 -13.02 0.48
N GLU A 509 13.70 -12.73 1.77
CA GLU A 509 12.94 -13.58 2.69
C GLU A 509 11.43 -13.57 2.41
N ASP A 510 10.86 -12.40 2.08
CA ASP A 510 9.44 -12.26 1.84
C ASP A 510 8.98 -12.98 0.56
N THR A 511 9.80 -12.96 -0.51
CA THR A 511 9.55 -13.72 -1.75
C THR A 511 9.84 -15.21 -1.56
N ARG A 512 10.92 -15.57 -0.83
CA ARG A 512 11.18 -16.97 -0.45
C ARG A 512 10.07 -17.57 0.39
N ARG A 513 9.41 -16.78 1.25
CA ARG A 513 8.26 -17.23 2.04
C ARG A 513 7.12 -17.72 1.13
N LEU A 514 6.87 -17.07 0.00
CA LEU A 514 5.87 -17.51 -0.98
C LEU A 514 6.22 -18.86 -1.63
N ASN A 515 7.52 -19.17 -1.75
CA ASN A 515 7.99 -20.46 -2.26
C ASN A 515 7.88 -21.58 -1.22
N ARG A 516 7.81 -21.26 0.07
CA ARG A 516 7.57 -22.23 1.16
C ARG A 516 6.08 -22.47 1.33
N ARG A 517 5.48 -23.15 0.36
CA ARG A 517 4.03 -23.38 0.28
C ARG A 517 3.69 -24.84 0.10
N VAL A 518 2.41 -25.15 0.33
CA VAL A 518 1.76 -26.35 -0.17
C VAL A 518 0.64 -25.92 -1.09
N GLU A 519 0.51 -26.60 -2.21
CA GLU A 519 -0.59 -26.41 -3.14
C GLU A 519 -1.25 -27.76 -3.43
N PHE A 520 -2.43 -27.76 -4.03
CA PHE A 520 -3.00 -28.97 -4.60
C PHE A 520 -3.47 -28.75 -6.03
N VAL A 521 -3.38 -29.79 -6.84
CA VAL A 521 -3.90 -29.84 -8.21
C VAL A 521 -5.01 -30.87 -8.28
N ILE A 522 -6.11 -30.53 -8.94
CA ILE A 522 -7.19 -31.48 -9.22
C ILE A 522 -6.77 -32.40 -10.37
N LEU A 523 -6.66 -33.70 -10.10
CA LEU A 523 -6.31 -34.72 -11.09
C LEU A 523 -7.54 -35.30 -11.79
N ARG A 524 -8.64 -35.39 -11.06
CA ARG A 524 -9.90 -36.01 -11.51
C ARG A 524 -11.08 -35.32 -10.82
N LYS A 525 -12.24 -35.30 -11.46
CA LYS A 525 -13.51 -34.86 -10.87
C LYS A 525 -14.65 -35.81 -11.20
#